data_AF-A0A7S1W142-F1
#
_entry.id   AF-A0A7S1W142-F1
#
_cell.length_a   1.000
_cell.length_b   1.000
_cell.length_c   1.000
_cell.angle_alpha   90.00
_cell.angle_beta   90.00
_cell.angle_gamma   90.00
#
_symmetry.space_group_name_H-M   'P 1'
#
loop_
_entity.id
_entity.type
_entity.pdbx_description
1 polymer ?
#
loop_
_entity_poly.entity_id
_entity_poly.type
_entity_poly.pdbx_seq_one_letter_code
_entity_poly.pdbx_strand_id
1 'polypeptide(L)'
;VNLASRLEGLTKQLGCRILASDAVVDQLGPTARDQVKMRRVGPVVVKGSGEPVVVHDVFQADARELQQLKQETKPLFEAFSAGVLELVPPRSDLPAPERLRVELESAAARISTEDRSVSALEQHARPELGAYVFVDK
;
A
#
# COMPACT_ATOMS: atom_id res chain seq x y z
N VAL A 1 4.77 -14.55 -22.03
CA VAL A 1 5.20 -13.59 -20.98
C VAL A 1 4.68 -14.05 -19.62
N ASN A 2 5.54 -14.05 -18.59
CA ASN A 2 5.32 -14.73 -17.31
C ASN A 2 4.51 -13.85 -16.33
N LEU A 3 3.84 -14.44 -15.33
CA LEU A 3 3.11 -13.72 -14.28
C LEU A 3 4.03 -12.73 -13.54
N ALA A 4 5.28 -13.13 -13.27
CA ALA A 4 6.28 -12.30 -12.58
C ALA A 4 6.53 -10.95 -13.28
N SER A 5 6.70 -10.94 -14.61
CA SER A 5 6.94 -9.68 -15.35
C SER A 5 5.71 -8.77 -15.36
N ARG A 6 4.50 -9.32 -15.19
CA ARG A 6 3.26 -8.53 -15.09
C ARG A 6 3.11 -7.93 -13.69
N LEU A 7 3.49 -8.67 -12.64
CA LEU A 7 3.52 -8.17 -11.27
C LEU A 7 4.55 -7.04 -11.10
N GLU A 8 5.67 -7.10 -11.80
CA GLU A 8 6.68 -6.04 -11.80
C GLU A 8 6.14 -4.70 -12.36
N GLY A 9 5.15 -4.73 -13.25
CA GLY A 9 4.47 -3.50 -13.67
C GLY A 9 3.58 -2.90 -12.57
N LEU A 10 3.05 -3.74 -11.67
CA LEU A 10 2.15 -3.34 -10.58
C LEU A 10 2.89 -2.82 -9.34
N THR A 11 4.13 -3.23 -9.12
CA THR A 11 4.93 -2.77 -7.96
C THR A 11 5.00 -1.25 -7.88
N LYS A 12 5.20 -0.58 -9.02
CA LYS A 12 5.19 0.89 -9.12
C LYS A 12 3.83 1.50 -8.79
N GLN A 13 2.75 0.92 -9.29
CA GLN A 13 1.39 1.44 -9.10
C GLN A 13 0.92 1.30 -7.65
N LEU A 14 1.31 0.21 -7.00
CA LEU A 14 0.93 -0.12 -5.62
C LEU A 14 1.94 0.38 -4.59
N GLY A 15 3.02 1.05 -5.02
CA GLY A 15 4.06 1.56 -4.13
C GLY A 15 4.80 0.46 -3.34
N CYS A 16 4.84 -0.76 -3.88
CA CYS A 16 5.47 -1.92 -3.24
C CYS A 16 6.84 -2.17 -3.88
N ARG A 17 7.86 -2.54 -3.10
CA ARG A 17 9.17 -2.94 -3.67
C ARG A 17 9.14 -4.36 -4.22
N ILE A 18 8.44 -5.27 -3.53
CA ILE A 18 8.33 -6.68 -3.89
C ILE A 18 6.86 -7.07 -3.76
N LEU A 19 6.28 -7.60 -4.83
CA LEU A 19 4.97 -8.24 -4.83
C LEU A 19 5.15 -9.74 -5.05
N ALA A 20 4.54 -10.54 -4.18
CA ALA A 20 4.47 -11.98 -4.31
C ALA A 20 3.01 -12.40 -4.53
N SER A 21 2.76 -13.34 -5.44
CA SER A 21 1.44 -13.98 -5.52
C SER A 21 1.24 -14.96 -4.38
N ASP A 22 -0.02 -15.27 -4.06
CA ASP A 22 -0.36 -16.28 -3.07
C ASP A 22 0.32 -17.62 -3.37
N ALA A 23 0.34 -18.03 -4.65
CA ALA A 23 1.03 -19.24 -5.09
C ALA A 23 2.54 -19.27 -4.76
N VAL A 24 3.21 -18.12 -4.69
CA VAL A 24 4.61 -18.02 -4.24
C VAL A 24 4.70 -18.08 -2.73
N VAL A 25 3.79 -17.39 -2.02
CA VAL A 25 3.74 -17.38 -0.56
C VAL A 25 3.36 -18.76 0.00
N ASP A 26 2.57 -19.55 -0.72
CA ASP A 26 2.19 -20.95 -0.40
C ASP A 26 3.34 -21.94 -0.55
N GLN A 27 4.33 -21.61 -1.38
CA GLN A 27 5.55 -22.42 -1.50
C GLN A 27 6.53 -22.18 -0.36
N LEU A 28 6.33 -21.11 0.44
CA LEU A 28 7.11 -20.89 1.65
C LEU A 28 6.70 -21.94 2.69
N GLY A 29 7.67 -22.67 3.24
CA GLY A 29 7.40 -23.53 4.39
C GLY A 29 6.87 -22.72 5.59
N PRO A 30 6.15 -23.35 6.55
CA PRO A 30 5.47 -22.64 7.64
C PRO A 30 6.39 -21.68 8.41
N THR A 31 7.60 -22.15 8.72
CA THR A 31 8.62 -21.36 9.43
C THR A 31 9.10 -20.13 8.65
N ALA A 32 9.22 -20.23 7.33
CA ALA A 32 9.64 -19.10 6.49
C ALA A 32 8.51 -18.08 6.33
N ARG A 33 7.27 -18.56 6.21
CA ARG A 33 6.09 -17.71 6.11
C ARG A 33 5.93 -16.78 7.32
N ASP A 34 6.17 -17.28 8.53
CA ASP A 34 6.05 -16.48 9.76
C ASP A 34 7.18 -15.46 9.96
N GLN A 35 8.35 -15.70 9.35
CA GLN A 35 9.52 -14.83 9.47
C GLN A 35 9.55 -13.72 8.43
N VAL A 36 8.92 -13.94 7.26
CA VAL A 36 8.89 -12.95 6.19
C VAL A 36 7.87 -11.87 6.52
N LYS A 37 8.35 -10.63 6.63
CA LYS A 37 7.48 -9.47 6.78
C LYS A 37 6.73 -9.18 5.49
N MET A 38 5.43 -9.49 5.52
CA MET A 38 4.52 -9.25 4.41
C MET A 38 3.11 -8.93 4.91
N ARG A 39 2.33 -8.28 4.05
CA ARG A 39 0.90 -8.01 4.25
C ARG A 39 0.14 -8.29 2.97
N ARG A 40 -1.08 -8.78 3.11
CA ARG A 40 -1.97 -9.04 1.98
C ARG A 40 -2.44 -7.72 1.37
N VAL A 41 -2.27 -7.60 0.07
CA VAL A 41 -2.81 -6.47 -0.70
C VAL A 41 -4.18 -6.82 -1.25
N GLY A 42 -4.38 -8.05 -1.72
CA GLY A 42 -5.69 -8.51 -2.22
C GLY A 42 -5.64 -8.97 -3.68
N PRO A 43 -6.81 -9.24 -4.29
CA PRO A 43 -6.90 -9.71 -5.67
C PRO A 43 -6.52 -8.60 -6.67
N VAL A 44 -5.64 -8.92 -7.62
CA VAL A 44 -5.31 -8.04 -8.76
C VAL A 44 -5.53 -8.77 -10.07
N VAL A 45 -6.05 -8.04 -11.07
CA VAL A 45 -6.20 -8.56 -12.43
C VAL A 45 -5.05 -8.06 -13.28
N VAL A 46 -4.22 -8.99 -13.76
CA VAL A 46 -3.13 -8.66 -14.69
C VAL A 46 -3.62 -8.78 -16.13
N LYS A 47 -3.14 -7.88 -17.00
CA LYS A 47 -3.49 -7.88 -18.43
C LYS A 47 -3.17 -9.24 -19.07
N GLY A 48 -4.19 -9.89 -19.62
CA GLY A 48 -4.09 -11.20 -20.27
C GLY A 48 -4.29 -12.41 -19.34
N SER A 49 -4.70 -12.21 -18.07
CA SER A 49 -5.25 -13.26 -17.20
C SER A 49 -6.75 -13.04 -17.06
N GLY A 50 -7.54 -14.10 -17.21
CA GLY A 50 -9.00 -14.06 -16.95
C GLY A 50 -9.34 -14.13 -15.46
N GLU A 51 -8.42 -14.63 -14.64
CA GLU A 51 -8.64 -14.85 -13.21
C GLU A 51 -7.81 -13.86 -12.37
N PRO A 52 -8.42 -13.27 -11.31
CA PRO A 52 -7.70 -12.47 -10.33
C PRO A 52 -6.65 -13.29 -9.58
N VAL A 53 -5.51 -12.67 -9.29
CA VAL A 53 -4.44 -13.29 -8.49
C VAL A 53 -4.32 -12.51 -7.19
N VAL A 54 -4.39 -13.19 -6.04
CA VAL A 54 -4.11 -12.57 -4.75
C VAL A 54 -2.62 -12.28 -4.63
N VAL A 55 -2.27 -11.07 -4.21
CA VAL A 55 -0.88 -10.63 -4.03
C VAL A 55 -0.63 -10.06 -2.64
N HIS A 56 0.63 -10.16 -2.24
CA HIS A 56 1.17 -9.70 -0.96
C HIS A 56 2.31 -8.71 -1.20
N ASP A 57 2.34 -7.62 -0.41
CA ASP A 57 3.47 -6.70 -0.31
C ASP A 57 4.48 -7.30 0.64
N VAL A 58 5.64 -7.72 0.11
CA VAL A 58 6.75 -8.25 0.90
C VAL A 58 7.69 -7.09 1.23
N PHE A 59 7.58 -6.58 2.44
CA PHE A 59 8.27 -5.38 2.88
C PHE A 59 9.55 -5.64 3.69
N GLN A 60 10.02 -6.89 3.74
CA GLN A 60 11.28 -7.26 4.41
C GLN A 60 12.51 -6.45 3.94
N ALA A 61 12.50 -5.98 2.68
CA ALA A 61 13.58 -5.21 2.06
C ALA A 61 13.43 -3.67 2.21
N ASP A 62 12.41 -3.20 2.93
CA ASP A 62 12.19 -1.77 3.16
C ASP A 62 13.14 -1.23 4.26
N ALA A 63 13.23 0.09 4.40
CA ALA A 63 13.93 0.69 5.54
C ALA A 63 13.24 0.30 6.87
N ARG A 64 13.99 0.25 7.97
CA ARG A 64 13.50 -0.29 9.25
C ARG A 64 12.26 0.43 9.75
N GLU A 65 12.22 1.74 9.59
CA GLU A 65 11.12 2.62 9.97
C GLU A 65 9.86 2.29 9.17
N LEU A 66 10.01 2.07 7.85
CA LEU A 66 8.91 1.70 6.98
C LEU A 66 8.42 0.26 7.25
N GLN A 67 9.32 -0.66 7.59
CA GLN A 67 8.95 -2.00 8.04
C GLN A 67 8.10 -1.95 9.32
N GLN A 68 8.49 -1.13 10.30
CA GLN A 68 7.74 -0.96 11.55
C GLN A 68 6.36 -0.39 11.27
N LEU A 69 6.27 0.71 10.52
CA LEU A 69 5.01 1.33 10.13
C LEU A 69 4.08 0.33 9.43
N LYS A 70 4.59 -0.40 8.42
CA LYS A 70 3.80 -1.40 7.68
C LYS A 70 3.37 -2.57 8.57
N GLN A 71 4.20 -2.98 9.54
CA GLN A 71 3.88 -4.04 10.48
C GLN A 71 2.79 -3.61 11.48
N GLU A 72 2.88 -2.39 12.01
CA GLU A 72 1.90 -1.83 12.96
C GLU A 72 0.55 -1.58 12.28
N THR A 73 0.57 -1.08 11.04
CA THR A 73 -0.65 -0.80 10.26
C THR A 73 -1.21 -2.02 9.54
N LYS A 74 -0.50 -3.17 9.54
CA LYS A 74 -0.88 -4.38 8.79
C LYS A 74 -2.34 -4.81 9.02
N PRO A 75 -2.84 -4.96 10.27
CA PRO A 75 -4.20 -5.45 10.49
C PRO A 75 -5.26 -4.51 9.89
N LEU A 76 -5.10 -3.20 10.07
CA LEU A 76 -6.01 -2.19 9.53
C LEU A 76 -5.95 -2.14 7.99
N PHE A 77 -4.74 -2.22 7.43
CA PHE A 77 -4.52 -2.23 5.99
C PHE A 77 -5.17 -3.44 5.33
N GLU A 78 -4.99 -4.64 5.89
CA GLU A 78 -5.55 -5.88 5.35
C GLU A 78 -7.08 -5.89 5.45
N ALA A 79 -7.64 -5.42 6.57
CA ALA A 79 -9.09 -5.28 6.73
C ALA A 79 -9.70 -4.30 5.71
N PHE A 80 -9.07 -3.14 5.53
CA PHE A 80 -9.48 -2.16 4.53
C PHE A 80 -9.38 -2.72 3.10
N SER A 81 -8.24 -3.34 2.79
CA SER A 81 -8.00 -3.90 1.45
C SER A 81 -8.98 -5.02 1.13
N ALA A 82 -9.28 -5.91 2.08
CA ALA A 82 -10.32 -6.92 1.91
C ALA A 82 -11.70 -6.28 1.68
N GLY A 83 -12.08 -5.29 2.49
CA GLY A 83 -13.35 -4.57 2.34
C GLY A 83 -13.50 -3.84 1.01
N VAL A 84 -12.41 -3.31 0.43
CA VAL A 84 -12.48 -2.55 -0.83
C VAL A 84 -12.30 -3.44 -2.06
N LEU A 85 -11.43 -4.45 -1.99
CA LEU A 85 -11.04 -5.26 -3.16
C LEU A 85 -11.77 -6.60 -3.26
N GLU A 86 -12.27 -7.17 -2.17
CA GLU A 86 -13.07 -8.41 -2.21
C GLU A 86 -14.56 -8.17 -2.46
N LEU A 87 -15.05 -6.94 -2.26
CA LEU A 87 -16.44 -6.57 -2.52
C LEU A 87 -16.76 -6.33 -4.02
N VAL A 88 -15.82 -6.58 -4.94
CA VAL A 88 -16.00 -6.25 -6.35
C VAL A 88 -15.52 -7.40 -7.26
N PRO A 89 -16.40 -8.36 -7.67
CA PRO A 89 -16.38 -8.69 -9.09
C PRO A 89 -16.58 -7.36 -9.84
N PRO A 90 -15.90 -7.06 -10.97
CA PRO A 90 -16.05 -5.77 -11.63
C PRO A 90 -17.53 -5.52 -11.94
N ARG A 91 -18.21 -4.77 -11.07
CA ARG A 91 -19.62 -4.49 -11.24
C ARG A 91 -19.71 -3.26 -12.13
N SER A 92 -20.36 -3.44 -13.26
CA SER A 92 -20.56 -2.40 -14.27
C SER A 92 -21.40 -1.21 -13.80
N ASP A 93 -21.93 -1.26 -12.58
CA ASP A 93 -22.83 -0.27 -11.97
C ASP A 93 -22.11 0.67 -10.96
N LEU A 94 -20.85 0.40 -10.61
CA LEU A 94 -20.06 1.30 -9.75
C LEU A 94 -19.47 2.47 -10.55
N PRO A 95 -19.31 3.66 -9.93
CA PRO A 95 -18.76 4.82 -10.61
C PRO A 95 -17.33 4.55 -11.10
N ALA A 96 -17.02 5.05 -12.30
CA ALA A 96 -15.72 4.81 -12.95
C ALA A 96 -14.53 5.10 -12.01
N PRO A 97 -13.40 4.37 -12.14
CA PRO A 97 -12.24 4.51 -11.24
C PRO A 97 -11.75 5.95 -11.02
N GLU A 98 -11.89 6.80 -12.04
CA GLU A 98 -11.57 8.23 -11.97
C GLU A 98 -12.43 9.00 -10.96
N ARG A 99 -13.72 8.66 -10.82
CA ARG A 99 -14.61 9.27 -9.83
C ARG A 99 -14.20 8.89 -8.40
N LEU A 100 -13.81 7.63 -8.20
CA LEU A 100 -13.36 7.16 -6.88
C LEU A 100 -12.03 7.82 -6.48
N ARG A 101 -11.10 8.03 -7.42
CA ARG A 101 -9.86 8.79 -7.19
C ARG A 101 -10.16 10.22 -6.77
N VAL A 102 -11.03 10.91 -7.50
CA VAL A 102 -11.42 12.29 -7.16
C VAL A 102 -12.09 12.36 -5.78
N GLU A 103 -12.93 11.39 -5.42
CA GLU A 103 -13.54 11.35 -4.09
C GLU A 103 -12.51 11.09 -2.99
N LEU A 104 -11.57 10.15 -3.18
CA LEU A 104 -10.48 9.88 -2.25
C LEU A 104 -9.56 11.09 -2.08
N GLU A 105 -9.18 11.75 -3.17
CA GLU A 105 -8.39 12.98 -3.14
C GLU A 105 -9.13 14.11 -2.42
N SER A 106 -10.45 14.24 -2.65
CA SER A 106 -11.29 15.22 -1.94
C SER A 106 -11.44 14.91 -0.44
N ALA A 107 -11.47 13.64 -0.05
CA ALA A 107 -11.57 13.22 1.34
C ALA A 107 -10.22 13.43 2.05
N ALA A 108 -9.11 13.09 1.40
CA ALA A 108 -7.77 13.35 1.90
C ALA A 108 -7.51 14.86 2.05
N ALA A 109 -7.98 15.69 1.10
CA ALA A 109 -7.90 17.14 1.20
C ALA A 109 -8.70 17.71 2.38
N ARG A 110 -9.90 17.16 2.65
CA ARG A 110 -10.73 17.55 3.81
C ARG A 110 -10.04 17.24 5.13
N ILE A 111 -9.44 16.06 5.25
CA ILE A 111 -8.68 15.66 6.44
C ILE A 111 -7.44 16.56 6.62
N SER A 112 -6.73 16.88 5.53
CA SER A 112 -5.58 17.79 5.56
C SER A 112 -5.95 19.23 5.96
N THR A 113 -7.17 19.70 5.66
CA THR A 113 -7.65 21.01 6.13
C THR A 113 -8.02 21.03 7.61
N GLU A 114 -8.50 19.93 8.18
CA GLU A 114 -8.82 19.84 9.62
C GLU A 114 -7.54 19.71 10.49
N ASP A 115 -6.45 19.18 9.92
CA ASP A 115 -5.16 19.04 10.62
C ASP A 115 -4.37 20.35 10.77
N ARG A 116 -4.79 21.43 10.08
CA ARG A 116 -4.24 22.79 10.32
C ARG A 116 -4.59 23.33 11.71
N SER A 117 -5.61 22.78 12.37
CA SER A 117 -5.95 23.08 13.76
C SER A 117 -4.91 22.53 14.74
N VAL A 118 -4.28 21.41 14.40
CA VAL A 118 -3.25 20.74 15.21
C VAL A 118 -1.89 21.39 14.96
N SER A 119 -1.59 21.75 13.71
CA SER A 119 -0.34 22.47 13.37
C SER A 119 -0.30 23.91 13.94
N ALA A 120 -1.46 24.55 14.17
CA ALA A 120 -1.53 25.85 14.87
C ALA A 120 -1.16 25.76 16.36
N LEU A 121 -1.32 24.59 16.99
CA LEU A 121 -0.88 24.34 18.37
C LEU A 121 0.62 24.02 18.45
N GLU A 122 1.20 23.41 17.41
CA GLU A 122 2.64 23.15 17.35
C GLU A 122 3.47 24.40 17.05
N GLN A 123 2.90 25.42 16.40
CA GLN A 123 3.59 26.69 16.10
C GLN A 123 3.89 27.57 17.33
N HIS A 124 3.42 27.20 18.54
CA HIS A 124 3.80 27.86 19.80
C HIS A 124 4.90 27.14 20.59
N ALA A 125 5.41 26.01 20.12
CA ALA A 125 6.61 25.38 20.68
C ALA A 125 7.86 25.96 20.01
N ARG A 126 8.54 26.86 20.73
CA ARG A 126 9.74 27.61 20.31
C ARG A 126 10.98 26.71 20.04
N PRO A 127 12.05 27.27 19.43
CA PRO A 127 12.86 26.68 18.38
C PRO A 127 14.18 26.10 18.93
N GLU A 128 15.22 26.03 18.10
CA GLU A 128 16.56 25.45 18.33
C GLU A 128 16.65 23.98 17.90
N LEU A 129 17.01 23.72 16.63
CA LEU A 129 18.11 22.81 16.25
C LEU A 129 18.26 22.70 14.72
N GLY A 130 19.28 23.39 14.20
CA GLY A 130 20.27 22.82 13.28
C GLY A 130 19.83 22.38 11.88
N ALA A 131 20.04 23.27 10.91
CA ALA A 131 19.98 23.00 9.48
C ALA A 131 21.04 21.99 8.99
N TYR A 132 20.67 21.09 8.06
CA TYR A 132 21.54 20.44 7.04
C TYR A 132 20.64 19.91 5.90
N VAL A 133 20.49 20.62 4.77
CA VAL A 133 21.27 20.61 3.49
C VAL A 133 21.16 19.30 2.68
N PHE A 134 20.48 19.43 1.53
CA PHE A 134 20.41 18.49 0.41
C PHE A 134 21.73 18.39 -0.35
N VAL A 135 22.10 17.20 -0.83
CA VAL A 135 23.02 17.03 -1.96
C VAL A 135 22.55 15.86 -2.81
N ASP A 136 22.05 16.16 -4.02
CA ASP A 136 21.84 15.21 -5.11
C ASP A 136 23.16 14.86 -5.79
N LYS A 137 23.28 13.61 -6.24
CA LYS A 137 24.04 13.20 -7.43
C LYS A 137 23.33 12.06 -8.15
#